data_AF-A0A6A6WNF1-F1
#
_entry.id   AF-A0A6A6WNF1-F1
#
_cell.length_a   1.000
_cell.length_b   1.000
_cell.length_c   1.000
_cell.angle_alpha   90.00
_cell.angle_beta   90.00
_cell.angle_gamma   90.00
#
_symmetry.space_group_name_H-M   'P 1'
#
loop_
_entity.id
_entity.type
_entity.pdbx_description
1 polymer ?
#
loop_
_entity_poly.entity_id
_entity_poly.type
_entity_poly.pdbx_seq_one_letter_code
_entity_poly.pdbx_strand_id
1 'polypeptide(L)'
;VEVLFLPSYSTHVLQPLDLTGFSVIKSKYRHRIRELLALDNAAPVKKERFITCYDYAREEGLSEQVIRAGWRAAGLCPFNKPQDLYYVQRELQKSEIVTRKVQIVLRKAGKALSAANTRAAELQAENLKLQHLLNTTQLKKPRKRVQVDQNQRFANIENIVGAIHQSAAQAAHRSRTTAEEAAEIAA
;
A
#
# COMPACT_ATOMS: atom_id res chain seq x y z
N VAL A 1 -28.71 -4.14 1.67
CA VAL A 1 -28.15 -2.81 1.36
C VAL A 1 -27.27 -2.98 0.14
N GLU A 2 -27.62 -2.34 -0.98
CA GLU A 2 -26.79 -2.34 -2.18
C GLU A 2 -25.96 -1.05 -2.21
N VAL A 3 -24.68 -1.16 -2.61
CA VAL A 3 -23.77 -0.03 -2.68
C VAL A 3 -23.73 0.49 -4.12
N LEU A 4 -24.09 1.76 -4.31
CA LEU A 4 -24.00 2.42 -5.61
C LEU A 4 -22.62 3.08 -5.79
N PHE A 5 -21.88 2.67 -6.80
CA PHE A 5 -20.61 3.29 -7.16
C PHE A 5 -20.85 4.51 -8.07
N LEU A 6 -20.56 5.70 -7.56
CA LEU A 6 -20.60 6.94 -8.32
C LEU A 6 -19.21 7.25 -8.91
N PRO A 7 -19.12 7.83 -10.13
CA PRO A 7 -17.85 8.29 -10.68
C PRO A 7 -17.18 9.34 -9.78
N SER A 8 -15.86 9.47 -9.88
CA SER A 8 -15.13 10.53 -9.19
C SER A 8 -15.63 11.92 -9.60
N TYR A 9 -15.57 12.88 -8.67
CA TYR A 9 -15.98 14.28 -8.87
C TYR A 9 -17.44 14.49 -9.28
N SER A 10 -18.32 13.50 -9.12
CA SER A 10 -19.72 13.57 -9.56
C SER A 10 -20.71 14.03 -8.48
N THR A 11 -20.25 14.38 -7.28
CA THR A 11 -21.09 14.83 -6.15
C THR A 11 -22.06 15.93 -6.55
N HIS A 12 -21.57 16.96 -7.26
CA HIS A 12 -22.36 18.11 -7.68
C HIS A 12 -23.40 17.81 -8.79
N VAL A 13 -23.48 16.56 -9.28
CA VAL A 13 -24.39 16.15 -10.35
C VAL A 13 -25.30 15.00 -9.91
N LEU A 14 -24.75 14.04 -9.16
CA LEU A 14 -25.41 12.74 -8.90
C LEU A 14 -25.85 12.54 -7.45
N GLN A 15 -25.54 13.47 -6.55
CA GLN A 15 -25.93 13.36 -5.16
C GLN A 15 -27.12 14.29 -4.89
N PRO A 16 -28.37 13.77 -4.84
CA PRO A 16 -29.58 14.54 -4.57
C PRO A 16 -29.46 15.45 -3.35
N LEU A 17 -28.77 14.98 -2.32
CA LEU A 17 -28.61 15.70 -1.06
C LEU A 17 -27.75 16.95 -1.21
N ASP A 18 -26.69 16.90 -2.02
CA ASP A 18 -25.83 18.05 -2.30
C ASP A 18 -26.51 19.07 -3.22
N LEU A 19 -27.35 18.60 -4.14
CA LEU A 19 -28.09 19.45 -5.08
C LEU A 19 -29.18 20.28 -4.40
N THR A 20 -29.90 19.72 -3.43
CA THR A 20 -31.06 20.40 -2.82
C THR A 20 -31.01 20.42 -1.29
N GLY A 21 -30.93 19.26 -0.64
CA GLY A 21 -31.11 19.16 0.82
C GLY A 21 -30.16 20.06 1.61
N PHE A 22 -28.87 20.01 1.30
CA PHE A 22 -27.89 20.82 2.02
C PHE A 22 -27.98 22.31 1.75
N SER A 23 -28.43 22.76 0.56
CA SER A 23 -28.60 24.20 0.31
C SER A 23 -29.74 24.75 1.16
N VAL A 24 -30.86 24.02 1.26
CA VAL A 24 -32.02 24.40 2.06
C VAL A 24 -31.67 24.40 3.55
N ILE A 25 -31.04 23.33 4.07
CA ILE A 25 -30.61 23.25 5.47
C ILE A 25 -29.68 24.42 5.82
N LYS A 26 -28.65 24.69 4.99
CA LYS A 26 -27.72 25.81 5.22
C LYS A 26 -28.44 27.16 5.24
N SER A 27 -29.41 27.35 4.35
CA SER A 27 -30.19 28.59 4.27
C SER A 27 -31.07 28.79 5.50
N LYS A 28 -31.88 27.78 5.84
CA LYS A 28 -32.81 27.81 6.99
C LYS A 28 -32.06 27.93 8.32
N TYR A 29 -30.96 27.21 8.48
CA TYR A 29 -30.10 27.32 9.65
C TYR A 29 -29.52 28.73 9.81
N ARG A 30 -28.97 29.31 8.73
CA ARG A 30 -28.44 30.69 8.76
C ARG A 30 -29.52 31.71 9.08
N HIS A 31 -30.72 31.53 8.53
CA HIS A 31 -31.85 32.39 8.82
C HIS A 31 -32.23 32.31 10.31
N ARG A 32 -32.39 31.10 10.85
CA ARG A 32 -32.75 30.88 12.24
C ARG A 32 -31.73 31.45 13.22
N ILE A 33 -30.44 31.31 12.91
CA ILE A 33 -29.38 31.94 13.70
C ILE A 33 -29.45 33.46 13.68
N ARG A 34 -29.74 34.08 12.51
CA ARG A 34 -29.87 35.54 12.43
C ARG A 34 -31.05 36.06 13.26
N GLU A 35 -32.19 35.37 13.23
CA GLU A 35 -33.35 35.73 14.06
C GLU A 35 -33.01 35.70 15.55
N LEU A 36 -32.34 34.63 16.00
CA LEU A 36 -31.97 34.48 17.41
C LEU A 36 -30.92 35.50 17.85
N LEU A 37 -29.98 35.86 16.97
CA LEU A 37 -28.99 36.92 17.23
C LEU A 37 -29.60 38.33 17.25
N ALA A 38 -30.67 38.57 16.47
CA ALA A 38 -31.37 39.85 16.50
C ALA A 38 -32.12 40.06 17.83
N LEU A 39 -32.50 38.98 18.50
CA LEU A 39 -33.20 39.00 19.79
C LEU A 39 -32.23 39.00 21.00
N ASP A 40 -31.02 38.47 20.82
CA ASP A 40 -30.08 38.17 21.90
C ASP A 40 -28.68 38.67 21.48
N ASN A 41 -28.19 39.74 22.10
CA ASN A 41 -26.94 40.46 21.75
C ASN A 41 -25.64 39.65 22.01
N ALA A 42 -25.69 38.32 21.96
CA ALA A 42 -24.64 37.44 22.45
C ALA A 42 -23.98 36.65 21.30
N ALA A 43 -22.71 36.96 21.04
CA ALA A 43 -21.84 36.26 20.09
C ALA A 43 -21.47 34.78 20.40
N PRO A 44 -21.62 34.21 21.63
CA PRO A 44 -21.26 32.81 21.89
C PRO A 44 -22.40 31.78 21.65
N VAL A 45 -23.56 32.20 21.13
CA VAL A 45 -24.79 31.38 21.02
C VAL A 45 -24.73 30.23 19.99
N LYS A 46 -23.72 30.20 19.11
CA LYS A 46 -23.70 29.30 17.95
C LYS A 46 -23.57 27.82 18.28
N LYS A 47 -22.84 27.45 19.35
CA LYS A 47 -22.65 26.03 19.74
C LYS A 47 -23.81 25.50 20.55
N GLU A 48 -24.26 26.27 21.55
CA GLU A 48 -25.36 25.89 22.45
C GLU A 48 -26.67 25.68 21.67
N ARG A 49 -26.96 26.56 20.71
CA ARG A 49 -28.19 26.50 19.92
C ARG A 49 -28.04 25.73 18.60
N PHE A 50 -26.89 25.09 18.36
CA PHE A 50 -26.64 24.37 17.10
C PHE A 50 -27.70 23.30 16.86
N ILE A 51 -27.92 22.42 17.84
CA ILE A 51 -28.81 21.26 17.72
C ILE A 51 -30.23 21.74 17.41
N THR A 52 -30.77 22.65 18.20
CA THR A 52 -32.12 23.19 18.01
C THR A 52 -32.30 23.90 16.65
N CYS A 53 -31.32 24.70 16.23
CA CYS A 53 -31.38 25.38 14.93
C CYS A 53 -31.24 24.40 13.76
N TYR A 54 -30.43 23.36 13.94
CA TYR A 54 -30.23 22.32 12.94
C TYR A 54 -31.46 21.43 12.81
N ASP A 55 -32.10 21.03 13.91
CA ASP A 55 -33.32 20.21 13.90
C ASP A 55 -34.44 20.92 13.12
N TYR A 56 -34.67 22.20 13.40
CA TYR A 56 -35.60 23.02 12.64
C TYR A 56 -35.23 23.08 11.15
N ALA A 57 -33.97 23.36 10.83
CA ALA A 57 -33.51 23.43 9.45
C ALA A 57 -33.58 22.08 8.72
N ARG A 58 -33.41 20.97 9.45
CA ARG A 58 -33.46 19.60 8.96
C ARG A 58 -34.88 19.20 8.60
N GLU A 59 -35.88 19.51 9.43
CA GLU A 59 -37.28 19.23 9.13
C GLU A 59 -37.72 19.92 7.83
N GLU A 60 -37.29 21.17 7.65
CA GLU A 60 -37.55 21.93 6.43
C GLU A 60 -36.78 21.38 5.21
N GLY A 61 -35.48 21.13 5.38
CA GLY A 61 -34.58 20.76 4.29
C GLY A 61 -34.61 19.30 3.87
N LEU A 62 -35.10 18.41 4.73
CA LEU A 62 -35.35 17.00 4.42
C LEU A 62 -36.85 16.68 4.28
N SER A 63 -37.65 17.69 3.94
CA SER A 63 -39.05 17.50 3.58
C SER A 63 -39.18 16.65 2.32
N GLU A 64 -40.32 15.95 2.18
CA GLU A 64 -40.61 15.09 1.03
C GLU A 64 -40.44 15.83 -0.30
N GLN A 65 -40.89 17.09 -0.36
CA GLN A 65 -40.78 17.92 -1.56
C GLN A 65 -39.33 18.19 -1.95
N VAL A 66 -38.46 18.53 -0.98
CA VAL A 66 -37.04 18.82 -1.24
C VAL A 66 -36.29 17.57 -1.66
N ILE A 67 -36.60 16.43 -1.02
CA ILE A 67 -36.05 15.12 -1.40
C ILE A 67 -36.45 14.78 -2.83
N ARG A 68 -37.75 14.79 -3.16
CA ARG A 68 -38.24 14.49 -4.52
C ARG A 68 -37.68 15.45 -5.57
N ALA A 69 -37.47 16.73 -5.22
CA ALA A 69 -36.83 17.69 -6.10
C ALA A 69 -35.35 17.37 -6.32
N GLY A 70 -34.62 16.96 -5.28
CA GLY A 70 -33.21 16.55 -5.38
C GLY A 70 -33.02 15.33 -6.26
N TRP A 71 -33.88 14.31 -6.13
CA TRP A 71 -33.82 13.12 -6.98
C TRP A 71 -34.13 13.42 -8.45
N ARG A 72 -35.04 14.35 -8.71
CA ARG A 72 -35.31 14.86 -10.06
C ARG A 72 -34.15 15.67 -10.62
N ALA A 73 -33.55 16.54 -9.81
CA ALA A 73 -32.41 17.35 -10.20
C ALA A 73 -31.18 16.48 -10.54
N ALA A 74 -30.96 15.40 -9.78
CA ALA A 74 -29.91 14.42 -10.07
C ALA A 74 -30.21 13.56 -11.32
N GLY A 75 -31.42 13.64 -11.89
CA GLY A 75 -31.86 12.78 -12.98
C GLY A 75 -31.96 11.31 -12.61
N LEU A 76 -31.98 10.97 -11.32
CA LEU A 76 -32.03 9.59 -10.84
C LEU A 76 -33.47 9.08 -10.66
N CYS A 77 -34.43 9.96 -10.35
CA CYS A 77 -35.85 9.60 -10.25
C CYS A 77 -36.77 10.75 -10.72
N PRO A 78 -37.52 10.56 -11.83
CA PRO A 78 -37.43 9.43 -12.75
C PRO A 78 -36.04 9.37 -13.40
N PHE A 79 -35.56 8.16 -13.68
CA PHE A 79 -34.24 7.99 -14.28
C PHE A 79 -34.23 8.61 -15.68
N ASN A 80 -33.56 9.75 -15.80
CA ASN A 80 -33.36 10.45 -17.05
C ASN A 80 -31.85 10.54 -17.23
N LYS A 81 -31.28 9.90 -18.27
CA LYS A 81 -29.84 9.92 -18.52
C LYS A 81 -29.39 11.39 -18.57
N PRO A 82 -28.73 11.91 -17.51
CA PRO A 82 -28.38 13.31 -17.51
C PRO A 82 -27.38 13.51 -18.65
N GLN A 83 -27.63 14.50 -19.51
CA GLN A 83 -26.68 14.90 -20.55
C GLN A 83 -25.29 15.12 -19.92
N ASP A 84 -25.27 15.58 -18.67
CA ASP A 84 -24.10 15.77 -17.82
C ASP A 84 -23.46 14.47 -17.36
N LEU A 85 -24.21 13.40 -17.06
CA LEU A 85 -23.61 12.09 -16.76
C LEU A 85 -22.96 11.50 -18.00
N TYR A 86 -23.60 11.64 -19.16
CA TYR A 86 -23.02 11.27 -20.45
C TYR A 86 -21.76 12.10 -20.75
N TYR A 87 -21.80 13.40 -20.49
CA TYR A 87 -20.67 14.30 -20.68
C TYR A 87 -19.52 14.00 -19.71
N VAL A 88 -19.79 13.85 -18.41
CA VAL A 88 -18.81 13.49 -17.37
C VAL A 88 -18.24 12.09 -17.64
N GLN A 89 -19.05 11.11 -18.01
CA GLN A 89 -18.57 9.78 -18.40
C GLN A 89 -17.68 9.86 -19.64
N ARG A 90 -18.06 10.67 -20.64
CA ARG A 90 -17.26 10.92 -21.84
C ARG A 90 -15.98 11.68 -21.53
N GLU A 91 -15.99 12.64 -20.60
CA GLU A 91 -14.83 13.44 -20.21
C GLU A 91 -13.86 12.63 -19.35
N LEU A 92 -14.37 11.78 -18.45
CA LEU A 92 -13.57 10.77 -17.74
C LEU A 92 -12.92 9.81 -18.73
N GLN A 93 -13.67 9.33 -19.73
CA GLN A 93 -13.12 8.51 -20.81
C GLN A 93 -12.09 9.23 -21.68
N LYS A 94 -12.16 10.56 -21.83
CA LYS A 94 -11.13 11.37 -22.50
C LYS A 94 -9.89 11.57 -21.61
N SER A 95 -10.10 11.72 -20.29
CA SER A 95 -9.03 11.89 -19.29
C SER A 95 -8.25 10.59 -19.03
N GLU A 96 -8.86 9.43 -19.32
CA GLU A 96 -8.13 8.18 -19.51
C GLU A 96 -7.36 8.25 -20.86
N ILE A 97 -6.13 8.77 -20.79
CA ILE A 97 -5.19 8.99 -21.91
C ILE A 97 -4.92 7.72 -22.75
N VAL A 98 -5.36 6.54 -22.30
CA VAL A 98 -5.21 5.28 -23.04
C VAL A 98 -6.51 4.96 -23.78
N THR A 99 -6.53 5.28 -25.09
CA THR A 99 -7.65 4.97 -25.98
C THR A 99 -8.11 3.51 -25.78
N ARG A 100 -9.42 3.24 -25.77
CA ARG A 100 -10.00 1.89 -25.57
C ARG A 100 -9.32 0.78 -26.40
N LYS A 101 -8.88 1.11 -27.62
CA LYS A 101 -8.10 0.20 -28.48
C LYS A 101 -6.76 -0.19 -27.85
N VAL A 102 -6.04 0.77 -27.27
CA VAL A 102 -4.77 0.56 -26.57
C VAL A 102 -4.96 -0.24 -25.28
N GLN A 103 -6.03 0.01 -24.51
CA GLN A 103 -6.34 -0.80 -23.31
C GLN A 103 -6.60 -2.28 -23.66
N ILE A 104 -7.33 -2.54 -24.75
CA ILE A 104 -7.59 -3.90 -25.22
C ILE A 104 -6.28 -4.59 -25.61
N VAL A 105 -5.39 -3.89 -26.31
CA VAL A 105 -4.06 -4.40 -26.70
C VAL A 105 -3.20 -4.68 -25.47
N LEU A 106 -3.10 -3.74 -24.54
CA LEU A 106 -2.35 -3.90 -23.28
C LEU A 106 -2.87 -5.07 -22.45
N ARG A 107 -4.19 -5.23 -22.34
CA ARG A 107 -4.80 -6.35 -21.61
C ARG A 107 -4.49 -7.70 -22.26
N LYS A 108 -4.52 -7.77 -23.59
CA LYS A 108 -4.14 -8.99 -24.33
C LYS A 108 -2.65 -9.30 -24.14
N ALA A 109 -1.79 -8.28 -24.25
CA ALA A 109 -0.36 -8.41 -24.01
C ALA A 109 -0.07 -8.90 -22.58
N GLY A 110 -0.70 -8.30 -21.57
CA GLY A 110 -0.56 -8.72 -20.17
C GLY A 110 -0.97 -10.18 -19.93
N LYS A 111 -2.11 -10.62 -20.50
CA LYS A 111 -2.53 -12.03 -20.42
C LYS A 111 -1.52 -12.99 -21.06
N ALA A 112 -1.00 -12.63 -22.24
CA ALA A 112 0.01 -13.44 -22.91
C ALA A 112 1.31 -13.52 -22.09
N LEU A 113 1.71 -12.41 -21.47
CA LEU A 113 2.89 -12.34 -20.59
C LEU A 113 2.72 -13.21 -19.34
N SER A 114 1.54 -13.19 -18.70
CA SER A 114 1.24 -14.10 -17.58
C SER A 114 1.29 -15.57 -18.00
N ALA A 115 0.77 -15.91 -19.19
CA ALA A 115 0.84 -17.27 -19.73
C ALA A 115 2.27 -17.71 -20.06
N ALA A 116 3.12 -16.79 -20.54
CA ALA A 116 4.53 -17.07 -20.78
C ALA A 116 5.31 -17.24 -19.47
N ASN A 117 5.06 -16.39 -18.47
CA ASN A 117 5.72 -16.44 -17.17
C ASN A 117 5.37 -17.71 -16.39
N THR A 118 4.11 -18.17 -16.46
CA THR A 118 3.70 -19.44 -15.84
C THR A 118 4.42 -20.62 -16.46
N ARG A 119 4.46 -20.71 -17.79
CA ARG A 119 5.24 -21.75 -18.50
C ARG A 119 6.73 -21.68 -18.19
N ALA A 120 7.30 -20.47 -18.13
CA ALA A 120 8.70 -20.30 -17.79
C ALA A 120 9.00 -20.80 -16.37
N ALA A 121 8.11 -20.53 -15.40
CA ALA A 121 8.23 -21.05 -14.04
C ALA A 121 8.11 -22.58 -13.98
N GLU A 122 7.19 -23.17 -14.75
CA GLU A 122 7.05 -24.64 -14.87
C GLU A 122 8.32 -25.28 -15.44
N LEU A 123 8.84 -24.75 -16.56
CA LEU A 123 10.08 -25.24 -17.17
C LEU A 123 11.29 -25.07 -16.27
N GLN A 124 11.33 -24.00 -15.46
CA GLN A 124 12.38 -23.82 -14.44
C GLN A 124 12.26 -24.86 -13.33
N ALA A 125 11.05 -25.18 -12.87
CA ALA A 125 10.83 -26.22 -11.88
C ALA A 125 11.22 -27.61 -12.39
N GLU A 126 10.90 -27.94 -13.65
CA GLU A 126 11.32 -29.19 -14.29
C GLU A 126 12.85 -29.28 -14.43
N ASN A 127 13.50 -28.20 -14.88
CA ASN A 127 14.95 -28.15 -14.95
C ASN A 127 15.61 -28.40 -13.59
N LEU A 128 15.10 -27.78 -12.52
CA LEU A 128 15.60 -28.00 -11.17
C LEU A 128 15.44 -29.46 -10.72
N LYS A 129 14.29 -30.07 -11.03
CA LYS A 129 14.04 -31.48 -10.74
C LYS A 129 15.00 -32.40 -11.49
N LEU A 130 15.21 -32.16 -12.79
CA LEU A 130 16.15 -32.94 -13.61
C LEU A 130 17.59 -32.81 -13.11
N GLN A 131 18.02 -31.61 -12.73
CA GLN A 131 19.33 -31.38 -12.12
C GLN A 131 19.47 -32.13 -10.80
N HIS A 132 18.42 -32.12 -9.96
CA HIS A 132 18.42 -32.89 -8.72
C HIS A 132 18.57 -34.39 -9.00
N LEU A 133 17.80 -34.93 -9.96
CA LEU A 133 17.87 -36.34 -10.35
C LEU A 133 19.29 -36.69 -10.84
N LEU A 134 19.86 -35.89 -11.74
CA LEU A 134 21.24 -36.08 -12.19
C LEU A 134 22.24 -36.11 -11.03
N ASN A 135 22.11 -35.18 -10.07
CA ASN A 135 22.97 -35.15 -8.88
C ASN A 135 22.79 -36.37 -7.96
N THR A 136 21.57 -36.94 -7.89
CA THR A 136 21.31 -38.16 -7.10
C THR A 136 21.76 -39.44 -7.80
N THR A 137 21.65 -39.49 -9.13
CA THR A 137 22.03 -40.66 -9.94
C THR A 137 23.53 -40.70 -10.22
N GLN A 138 24.20 -39.54 -10.23
CA GLN A 138 25.65 -39.50 -10.18
C GLN A 138 26.11 -40.13 -8.86
N LEU A 139 26.51 -41.40 -8.95
CA LEU A 139 27.21 -42.10 -7.88
C LEU A 139 28.34 -41.19 -7.39
N LYS A 140 28.23 -40.67 -6.16
CA LYS A 140 29.35 -39.97 -5.52
C LYS A 140 30.54 -40.91 -5.64
N LYS A 141 31.56 -40.51 -6.41
CA LYS A 141 32.79 -41.31 -6.58
C LYS A 141 33.19 -41.78 -5.18
N PRO A 142 33.42 -43.09 -4.96
CA PRO A 142 33.73 -43.58 -3.62
C PRO A 142 34.86 -42.71 -3.08
N ARG A 143 34.68 -42.17 -1.87
CA ARG A 143 35.72 -41.38 -1.20
C ARG A 143 36.99 -42.19 -1.32
N LYS A 144 38.00 -41.67 -2.03
CA LYS A 144 39.29 -42.35 -2.18
C LYS A 144 39.75 -42.63 -0.76
N ARG A 145 39.84 -43.91 -0.36
CA ARG A 145 40.36 -44.27 0.95
C ARG A 145 41.80 -43.78 0.96
N VAL A 146 42.01 -42.64 1.62
CA VAL A 146 43.35 -42.16 1.93
C VAL A 146 43.88 -43.18 2.92
N GLN A 147 44.89 -43.97 2.51
CA GLN A 147 45.68 -44.77 3.45
C GLN A 147 46.36 -43.76 4.37
N VAL A 148 45.80 -43.57 5.56
CA VAL A 148 46.42 -42.71 6.57
C VAL A 148 47.59 -43.50 7.12
N ASP A 149 48.79 -43.20 6.65
CA ASP A 149 50.03 -43.75 7.21
C ASP A 149 50.12 -43.35 8.70
N GLN A 150 50.40 -44.30 9.58
CA GLN A 150 50.35 -44.08 11.04
C GLN A 150 51.36 -43.02 11.50
N ASN A 151 52.41 -42.77 10.71
CA ASN A 151 53.41 -41.73 10.96
C ASN A 151 52.96 -40.31 10.57
N GLN A 152 51.84 -40.15 9.85
CA GLN A 152 51.23 -38.83 9.59
C GLN A 152 50.14 -38.47 10.60
N ARG A 153 49.85 -39.36 11.55
CA ARG A 153 48.79 -39.20 12.54
C ARG A 153 49.21 -38.34 13.74
N PHE A 154 50.52 -38.21 13.96
CA PHE A 154 51.10 -37.40 15.03
C PHE A 154 51.65 -36.09 14.47
N ALA A 155 51.61 -35.02 15.28
CA ALA A 155 52.22 -33.75 14.90
C ALA A 155 53.72 -33.96 14.64
N ASN A 156 54.17 -33.64 13.43
CA ASN A 156 55.58 -33.74 13.09
C ASN A 156 56.39 -32.68 13.84
N ILE A 157 57.68 -32.91 14.06
CA ILE A 157 58.50 -32.06 14.93
C ILE A 157 58.53 -30.59 14.45
N GLU A 158 58.48 -30.39 13.14
CA GLU A 158 58.39 -29.08 12.50
C GLU A 158 57.09 -28.34 12.86
N ASN A 159 55.96 -29.06 12.93
CA ASN A 159 54.67 -28.49 13.32
C ASN A 159 54.68 -28.07 14.80
N ILE A 160 55.33 -28.86 15.66
CA ILE A 160 55.47 -28.56 17.09
C ILE A 160 56.35 -27.32 17.28
N VAL A 161 57.50 -27.28 16.62
CA VAL A 161 58.44 -26.15 16.67
C VAL A 161 57.78 -24.88 16.12
N GLY A 162 57.09 -24.98 14.98
CA GLY A 162 56.34 -23.86 14.40
C GLY A 162 55.27 -23.31 15.35
N ALA A 163 54.52 -24.17 16.03
CA ALA A 163 53.51 -23.76 17.02
C ALA A 163 54.13 -23.06 18.25
N ILE A 164 55.32 -23.50 18.71
CA ILE A 164 56.06 -22.84 19.81
C ILE A 164 56.51 -21.44 19.39
N HIS A 165 57.04 -21.29 18.17
CA HIS A 165 57.42 -19.96 17.68
C HIS A 165 56.21 -19.03 17.51
N GLN A 166 55.09 -19.56 17.03
CA GLN A 166 53.85 -18.79 16.90
C GLN A 166 53.29 -18.36 18.26
N SER A 167 53.33 -19.23 19.28
CA SER A 167 52.87 -18.87 20.63
C SER A 167 53.79 -17.82 21.28
N ALA A 168 55.11 -17.92 21.09
CA ALA A 168 56.07 -16.91 21.54
C ALA A 168 55.84 -15.55 20.86
N ALA A 169 55.57 -15.55 19.54
CA ALA A 169 55.24 -14.33 18.81
C ALA A 169 53.92 -13.70 19.30
N GLN A 170 52.91 -14.51 19.59
CA GLN A 170 51.64 -14.03 20.15
C GLN A 170 51.81 -13.47 21.57
N ALA A 171 52.65 -14.08 22.41
CA ALA A 171 52.97 -13.57 23.74
C ALA A 171 53.71 -12.23 23.68
N ALA A 172 54.68 -12.09 22.77
CA ALA A 172 55.38 -10.83 22.54
C ALA A 172 54.46 -9.73 21.99
N HIS A 173 53.49 -10.09 21.15
CA HIS A 173 52.50 -9.13 20.67
C HIS A 173 51.56 -8.69 21.81
N ARG A 174 51.11 -9.62 22.66
CA ARG A 174 50.29 -9.32 23.83
C ARG A 174 51.00 -8.44 24.85
N SER A 175 52.30 -8.67 25.09
CA SER A 175 53.06 -7.82 26.02
C SER A 175 53.26 -6.40 25.48
N ARG A 176 53.48 -6.24 24.17
CA ARG A 176 53.51 -4.92 23.52
C ARG A 176 52.17 -4.20 23.63
N THR A 177 51.06 -4.88 23.31
CA THR A 177 49.73 -4.25 23.42
C THR A 177 49.41 -3.85 24.86
N THR A 178 49.76 -4.68 25.87
CA THR A 178 49.57 -4.29 27.27
C THR A 178 50.46 -3.12 27.70
N ALA A 179 51.67 -3.01 27.13
CA ALA A 179 52.57 -1.89 27.42
C ALA A 179 52.11 -0.58 26.74
N GLU A 180 51.57 -0.66 25.53
CA GLU A 180 50.95 0.46 24.82
C GLU A 180 49.67 0.94 25.53
N GLU A 181 48.79 0.02 25.93
CA GLU A 181 47.58 0.35 26.72
C GLU A 181 47.93 0.97 28.09
N ALA A 182 48.98 0.49 28.76
CA ALA A 182 49.43 1.06 30.04
C ALA A 182 50.06 2.46 29.88
N ALA A 183 50.69 2.76 28.74
CA ALA A 183 51.25 4.07 28.45
C ALA A 183 50.17 5.11 28.06
N GLU A 184 49.09 4.67 27.40
CA GLU A 184 47.95 5.53 27.05
C GLU A 184 47.09 5.92 28.26
N ILE A 185 47.01 5.07 29.29
CA ILE A 185 46.31 5.39 30.56
C ILE A 185 47.12 6.38 31.45
N ALA A 186 48.43 6.48 31.23
CA ALA A 186 49.33 7.33 32.01
C ALA A 186 49.63 8.72 31.39
N ALA A 187 49.05 9.02 30.21
CA ALA A 187 49.14 10.30 29.49
C ALA A 187 47.81 11.07 29.58
#